data_AF-A0A0Q8RN83-F1
#
_entry.id   AF-A0A0Q8RN83-F1
#
_cell.length_a   1.000
_cell.length_b   1.000
_cell.length_c   1.000
_cell.angle_alpha   90.00
_cell.angle_beta   90.00
_cell.angle_gamma   90.00
#
_symmetry.space_group_name_H-M   'P 1'
#
loop_
_entity.id
_entity.type
_entity.pdbx_description
1 polymer ?
#
loop_
_entity_poly.entity_id
_entity_poly.type
_entity_poly.pdbx_seq_one_letter_code
_entity_poly.pdbx_strand_id
1 'polypeptide(L)'
;MRNQSLGSNIGAILRRCKKMETNLRRAGMPAFLACLPLALLACQYALILRQKNINISRIIGRIQRWKSTVSELSAHDCARTEFIDLDRKMRADIEGACDSMRTLCDLCAEICDMFSAVGYESPMLKRGRDRFDATVEDACSVSQSLIDLVDTHDRRALAIRQQQHAIELAGEASAAAHAVRTAAEA
;
A
#
# COMPACT_ATOMS: atom_id res chain seq x y z
N MET A 1 -3.03 -1.33 20.26
CA MET A 1 -3.94 -0.66 21.23
C MET A 1 -4.89 0.37 20.62
N ARG A 2 -4.59 1.00 19.48
CA ARG A 2 -5.40 2.10 18.91
C ARG A 2 -6.73 1.66 18.25
N ASN A 3 -6.83 0.39 17.80
CA ASN A 3 -8.03 -0.14 17.14
C ASN A 3 -9.16 -0.49 18.11
N GLN A 4 -8.83 -0.94 19.34
CA GLN A 4 -9.83 -1.31 20.35
C GLN A 4 -10.68 -0.11 20.80
N SER A 5 -10.11 1.10 20.86
CA SER A 5 -10.87 2.30 21.21
C SER A 5 -11.81 2.73 20.08
N LEU A 6 -11.42 2.52 18.83
CA LEU A 6 -12.24 2.83 17.65
C LEU A 6 -13.42 1.85 17.53
N GLY A 7 -13.17 0.54 17.63
CA GLY A 7 -14.23 -0.49 17.63
C GLY A 7 -15.22 -0.30 18.79
N SER A 8 -14.73 0.00 20.00
CA SER A 8 -15.59 0.29 21.16
C SER A 8 -16.52 1.49 20.95
N ASN A 9 -16.00 2.57 20.35
CA ASN A 9 -16.78 3.78 20.06
C ASN A 9 -17.85 3.54 18.99
N ILE A 10 -17.50 2.84 17.90
CA ILE A 10 -18.45 2.51 16.81
C ILE A 10 -19.55 1.58 17.34
N GLY A 11 -19.16 0.54 18.09
CA GLY A 11 -20.12 -0.36 18.73
C GLY A 11 -21.06 0.36 19.69
N ALA A 12 -20.58 1.35 20.45
CA ALA A 12 -21.44 2.16 21.31
C ALA A 12 -22.47 2.99 20.52
N ILE A 13 -22.06 3.58 19.40
CA ILE A 13 -22.96 4.33 18.50
C ILE A 13 -24.00 3.38 17.89
N LEU A 14 -23.59 2.22 17.38
CA LEU A 14 -24.50 1.22 16.81
C LEU A 14 -25.55 0.75 17.82
N ARG A 15 -25.14 0.47 19.06
CA ARG A 15 -26.08 0.12 20.13
C ARG A 15 -27.07 1.26 20.44
N ARG A 16 -26.63 2.51 20.40
CA ARG A 16 -27.53 3.69 20.56
C ARG A 16 -28.52 3.80 19.40
N CYS A 17 -28.05 3.65 18.16
CA CYS A 17 -28.91 3.63 16.97
C CYS A 17 -29.93 2.49 17.04
N LYS A 18 -29.52 1.30 17.48
CA LYS A 18 -30.42 0.15 17.65
C LYS A 18 -31.47 0.39 18.74
N LYS A 19 -31.07 0.95 19.88
CA LYS A 19 -32.00 1.36 20.94
C LYS A 19 -33.01 2.38 20.41
N MET A 20 -32.56 3.34 19.61
CA MET A 20 -33.44 4.32 18.98
C MET A 20 -34.42 3.68 18.00
N GLU A 21 -33.98 2.77 17.14
CA GLU A 21 -34.85 1.96 16.27
C GLU A 21 -35.95 1.27 17.09
N THR A 22 -35.58 0.58 18.18
CA THR A 22 -36.56 -0.14 19.01
C THR A 22 -37.56 0.80 19.68
N ASN A 23 -37.13 1.99 20.11
CA ASN A 23 -38.01 3.00 20.68
C ASN A 23 -38.98 3.57 19.64
N LEU A 24 -38.51 3.84 18.42
CA LEU A 24 -39.33 4.33 17.32
C LEU A 24 -40.39 3.30 16.91
N ARG A 25 -40.01 2.01 16.82
CA ARG A 25 -40.98 0.92 16.57
C ARG A 25 -42.04 0.85 17.66
N ARG A 26 -41.65 0.97 18.94
CA ARG A 26 -42.60 0.98 20.07
C ARG A 26 -43.53 2.19 20.05
N ALA A 27 -43.10 3.31 19.51
CA ALA A 27 -43.92 4.50 19.31
C ALA A 27 -44.88 4.38 18.11
N GLY A 28 -44.94 3.23 17.45
CA GLY A 28 -45.84 2.98 16.31
C GLY A 28 -45.27 3.41 14.96
N MET A 29 -43.97 3.76 14.87
CA MET A 29 -43.38 4.08 13.57
C MET A 29 -43.29 2.84 12.67
N PRO A 30 -43.58 3.00 11.36
CA PRO A 30 -43.26 2.00 10.36
C PRO A 30 -41.80 1.56 10.41
N ALA A 31 -41.54 0.28 10.14
CA ALA A 31 -40.21 -0.31 10.26
C ALA A 31 -39.13 0.41 9.43
N PHE A 32 -39.49 0.93 8.25
CA PHE A 32 -38.54 1.65 7.39
C PHE A 32 -38.08 2.99 8.01
N LEU A 33 -38.98 3.72 8.67
CA LEU A 33 -38.63 4.96 9.39
C LEU A 33 -37.85 4.67 10.66
N ALA A 34 -38.22 3.61 11.38
CA ALA A 34 -37.51 3.21 12.58
C ALA A 34 -36.06 2.77 12.30
N CYS A 35 -35.80 2.15 11.13
CA CYS A 35 -34.45 1.75 10.69
C CYS A 35 -33.58 2.90 10.17
N LEU A 36 -34.15 4.09 9.95
CA LEU A 36 -33.47 5.23 9.34
C LEU A 36 -32.15 5.63 10.05
N PRO A 37 -32.04 5.60 11.40
CA PRO A 37 -30.77 5.89 12.07
C PRO A 37 -29.64 4.92 11.72
N LEU A 38 -29.93 3.62 11.62
CA LEU A 38 -28.95 2.61 11.23
C LEU A 38 -28.60 2.74 9.73
N ALA A 39 -29.60 3.02 8.90
CA ALA A 39 -29.41 3.21 7.46
C ALA A 39 -28.54 4.43 7.14
N LEU A 40 -28.76 5.56 7.82
CA LEU A 40 -27.94 6.75 7.66
C LEU A 40 -26.50 6.50 8.11
N LEU A 41 -26.30 5.81 9.24
CA LEU A 41 -24.96 5.49 9.72
C LEU A 41 -24.23 4.57 8.73
N ALA A 42 -24.88 3.52 8.24
CA ALA A 42 -24.31 2.63 7.22
C ALA A 42 -23.99 3.37 5.92
N CYS A 43 -24.85 4.32 5.52
CA CYS A 43 -24.62 5.17 4.36
C CYS A 43 -23.38 6.06 4.54
N GLN A 44 -23.23 6.70 5.70
CA GLN A 44 -22.07 7.52 6.03
C GLN A 44 -20.77 6.72 5.94
N TYR A 45 -20.72 5.53 6.54
CA TYR A 45 -19.53 4.67 6.44
C TYR A 45 -19.24 4.23 5.01
N ALA A 46 -20.27 3.91 4.21
CA ALA A 46 -20.09 3.57 2.81
C ALA A 46 -19.52 4.74 1.98
N LEU A 47 -19.93 5.98 2.26
CA LEU A 47 -19.37 7.18 1.61
C LEU A 47 -17.91 7.41 2.00
N ILE A 48 -17.56 7.22 3.28
CA ILE A 48 -16.16 7.31 3.75
C ILE A 48 -15.29 6.27 3.03
N LEU A 49 -15.75 5.02 2.96
CA LEU A 49 -15.10 3.94 2.22
C LEU A 49 -14.89 4.30 0.74
N ARG A 50 -15.92 4.85 0.10
CA ARG A 50 -15.82 5.31 -1.30
C ARG A 50 -14.76 6.39 -1.48
N GLN A 51 -14.70 7.36 -0.58
CA GLN A 51 -13.68 8.42 -0.65
C GLN A 51 -12.27 7.87 -0.44
N LYS A 52 -12.09 6.94 0.51
CA LYS A 52 -10.82 6.25 0.75
C LYS A 52 -10.39 5.44 -0.47
N ASN A 53 -11.31 4.72 -1.10
CA ASN A 53 -11.06 3.96 -2.32
C ASN A 53 -10.58 4.86 -3.48
N ILE A 54 -11.25 6.00 -3.71
CA ILE A 54 -10.81 6.98 -4.74
C ILE A 54 -9.39 7.47 -4.47
N ASN A 55 -9.06 7.75 -3.21
CA ASN A 55 -7.72 8.23 -2.85
C ASN A 55 -6.65 7.16 -3.09
N ILE A 56 -6.91 5.90 -2.72
CA ILE A 56 -5.98 4.79 -2.98
C ILE A 56 -5.83 4.57 -4.49
N SER A 57 -6.92 4.56 -5.25
CA SER A 57 -6.88 4.43 -6.71
C SER A 57 -5.99 5.49 -7.37
N ARG A 58 -6.01 6.73 -6.86
CA ARG A 58 -5.10 7.79 -7.34
C ARG A 58 -3.64 7.53 -7.00
N ILE A 59 -3.37 6.95 -5.83
CA ILE A 59 -2.02 6.56 -5.41
C ILE A 59 -1.51 5.44 -6.32
N ILE A 60 -2.33 4.42 -6.61
CA ILE A 60 -2.00 3.35 -7.58
C ILE A 60 -1.59 3.96 -8.91
N GLY A 61 -2.39 4.88 -9.46
CA GLY A 61 -2.07 5.55 -10.72
C GLY A 61 -0.80 6.43 -10.67
N ARG A 62 -0.32 6.83 -9.49
CA ARG A 62 1.01 7.47 -9.34
C ARG A 62 2.12 6.42 -9.32
N ILE A 63 1.94 5.33 -8.58
CA ILE A 63 2.90 4.22 -8.50
C ILE A 63 3.12 3.60 -9.89
N GLN A 64 2.06 3.41 -10.67
CA GLN A 64 2.17 2.90 -12.04
C GLN A 64 2.99 3.83 -12.95
N ARG A 65 2.79 5.16 -12.83
CA ARG A 65 3.60 6.13 -13.57
C ARG A 65 5.06 6.08 -13.15
N TRP A 66 5.33 5.99 -11.85
CA TRP A 66 6.69 5.80 -11.34
C TRP A 66 7.33 4.52 -11.86
N LYS A 67 6.60 3.40 -11.87
CA LYS A 67 7.07 2.14 -12.45
C LYS A 67 7.45 2.30 -13.91
N SER A 68 6.66 3.03 -14.70
CA SER A 68 7.01 3.35 -16.09
C SER A 68 8.29 4.15 -16.19
N THR A 69 8.44 5.20 -15.38
CA THR A 69 9.64 6.05 -15.36
C THR A 69 10.89 5.28 -14.94
N VAL A 70 10.81 4.44 -13.90
CA VAL A 70 11.92 3.59 -13.46
C VAL A 70 12.29 2.58 -14.56
N SER A 71 11.29 1.99 -15.22
CA SER A 71 11.55 1.08 -16.35
C SER A 71 12.28 1.78 -17.50
N GLU A 72 11.89 3.01 -17.83
CA GLU A 72 12.52 3.81 -18.89
C GLU A 72 13.95 4.24 -18.54
N LEU A 73 14.17 4.68 -17.31
CA LEU A 73 15.50 5.02 -16.78
C LEU A 73 16.41 3.80 -16.74
N SER A 74 15.89 2.64 -16.34
CA SER A 74 16.65 1.38 -16.30
C SER A 74 17.13 0.91 -17.68
N ALA A 75 16.50 1.39 -18.75
CA ALA A 75 16.89 1.09 -20.12
C ALA A 75 18.04 1.99 -20.63
N HIS A 76 18.36 3.10 -19.94
CA HIS A 76 19.41 4.04 -20.34
C HIS A 76 20.67 3.87 -19.50
N ASP A 77 21.80 3.54 -20.15
CA ASP A 77 23.04 3.14 -19.49
C ASP A 77 23.70 4.21 -18.58
N CYS A 78 23.43 5.51 -18.80
CA CYS A 78 24.04 6.59 -18.02
C CYS A 78 23.39 6.87 -16.66
N ALA A 79 22.17 6.39 -16.37
CA ALA A 79 21.47 6.64 -15.10
C ALA A 79 21.69 5.51 -14.05
N ARG A 80 22.53 4.52 -14.39
CA ARG A 80 22.60 3.20 -13.75
C ARG A 80 23.21 3.20 -12.35
N THR A 81 23.80 4.30 -11.90
CA THR A 81 24.65 4.35 -10.70
C THR A 81 24.11 5.18 -9.53
N GLU A 82 23.06 5.98 -9.70
CA GLU A 82 22.59 6.92 -8.66
C GLU A 82 21.44 6.41 -7.76
N PHE A 83 20.91 5.20 -7.96
CA PHE A 83 19.66 4.77 -7.30
C PHE A 83 19.76 3.94 -6.01
N ILE A 84 20.95 3.47 -5.62
CA ILE A 84 21.07 2.40 -4.61
C ILE A 84 20.60 2.78 -3.19
N ASP A 85 20.77 4.05 -2.76
CA ASP A 85 20.36 4.48 -1.41
C ASP A 85 18.89 4.96 -1.31
N LEU A 86 18.25 5.28 -2.44
CA LEU A 86 16.85 5.72 -2.46
C LEU A 86 15.89 4.54 -2.24
N ASP A 87 16.33 3.34 -2.61
CA ASP A 87 15.51 2.13 -2.67
C ASP A 87 15.09 1.58 -1.32
N ARG A 88 16.01 1.51 -0.35
CA ARG A 88 15.69 0.89 0.94
C ARG A 88 14.63 1.69 1.71
N LYS A 89 14.70 3.02 1.63
CA LYS A 89 13.72 3.91 2.24
C LYS A 89 12.39 3.87 1.50
N MET A 90 12.42 3.95 0.16
CA MET A 90 11.22 3.86 -0.66
C MET A 90 10.49 2.51 -0.44
N ARG A 91 11.23 1.41 -0.36
CA ARG A 91 10.68 0.08 -0.07
C ARG A 91 10.00 0.03 1.28
N ALA A 92 10.64 0.51 2.34
CA ALA A 92 10.06 0.55 3.68
C ALA A 92 8.78 1.41 3.71
N ASP A 93 8.76 2.53 2.99
CA ASP A 93 7.59 3.40 2.86
C ASP A 93 6.45 2.70 2.10
N ILE A 94 6.76 1.96 1.03
CA ILE A 94 5.78 1.19 0.25
C ILE A 94 5.19 0.04 1.06
N GLU A 95 6.04 -0.75 1.74
CA GLU A 95 5.62 -1.86 2.60
C GLU A 95 4.74 -1.33 3.75
N GLY A 96 5.17 -0.26 4.42
CA GLY A 96 4.39 0.38 5.48
C GLY A 96 3.04 0.95 5.01
N ALA A 97 2.99 1.48 3.78
CA ALA A 97 1.73 1.91 3.18
C ALA A 97 0.80 0.72 2.88
N CYS A 98 1.32 -0.40 2.35
CA CYS A 98 0.56 -1.61 2.10
C CYS A 98 -0.02 -2.19 3.39
N ASP A 99 0.77 -2.27 4.46
CA ASP A 99 0.32 -2.77 5.76
C ASP A 99 -0.74 -1.86 6.40
N SER A 100 -0.58 -0.54 6.24
CA SER A 100 -1.60 0.43 6.68
C SER A 100 -2.91 0.25 5.92
N MET A 101 -2.86 -0.02 4.61
CA MET A 101 -4.05 -0.28 3.80
C MET A 101 -4.73 -1.59 4.18
N ARG A 102 -3.98 -2.67 4.41
CA ARG A 102 -4.51 -3.95 4.91
C ARG A 102 -5.17 -3.81 6.27
N THR A 103 -4.53 -3.10 7.20
CA THR A 103 -5.13 -2.79 8.51
C THR A 103 -6.45 -2.02 8.36
N LEU A 104 -6.56 -1.14 7.36
CA LEU A 104 -7.80 -0.44 7.07
C LEU A 104 -8.87 -1.36 6.48
N CYS A 105 -8.52 -2.36 5.66
CA CYS A 105 -9.44 -3.41 5.22
C CYS A 105 -10.01 -4.18 6.42
N ASP A 106 -9.15 -4.62 7.34
CA ASP A 106 -9.58 -5.34 8.55
C ASP A 106 -10.57 -4.52 9.38
N LEU A 107 -10.30 -3.22 9.56
CA LEU A 107 -11.22 -2.30 10.24
C LEU A 107 -12.56 -2.17 9.49
N CYS A 108 -12.55 -2.15 8.16
CA CYS A 108 -13.78 -2.07 7.38
C CYS A 108 -14.60 -3.36 7.48
N ALA A 109 -13.93 -4.52 7.54
CA ALA A 109 -14.57 -5.80 7.80
C ALA A 109 -15.20 -5.83 9.19
N GLU A 110 -14.46 -5.41 10.23
CA GLU A 110 -14.96 -5.32 11.61
C GLU A 110 -16.19 -4.40 11.70
N ILE A 111 -16.19 -3.28 10.99
CA ILE A 111 -17.35 -2.38 10.93
C ILE A 111 -18.56 -3.08 10.29
N CYS A 112 -18.37 -3.81 9.18
CA CYS A 112 -19.45 -4.58 8.57
C CYS A 112 -20.01 -5.61 9.55
N ASP A 113 -19.14 -6.36 10.22
CA ASP A 113 -19.53 -7.37 11.21
C ASP A 113 -20.28 -6.75 12.40
N MET A 114 -19.90 -5.54 12.83
CA MET A 114 -20.62 -4.81 13.87
C MET A 114 -22.05 -4.41 13.43
N PHE A 115 -22.26 -4.05 12.16
CA PHE A 115 -23.60 -3.80 11.62
C PHE A 115 -24.43 -5.09 11.56
N SER A 116 -23.83 -6.18 11.08
CA SER A 116 -24.45 -7.51 11.04
C SER A 116 -24.84 -7.99 12.45
N ALA A 117 -23.98 -7.77 13.45
CA ALA A 117 -24.23 -8.16 14.84
C ALA A 117 -25.43 -7.43 15.47
N VAL A 118 -25.79 -6.23 15.01
CA VAL A 118 -27.02 -5.52 15.43
C VAL A 118 -28.24 -5.85 14.56
N GLY A 119 -28.10 -6.82 13.66
CA GLY A 119 -29.14 -7.30 12.75
C GLY A 119 -29.43 -6.34 11.61
N TYR A 120 -28.43 -5.57 11.16
CA TYR A 120 -28.57 -4.65 10.03
C TYR A 120 -27.56 -4.98 8.93
N GLU A 121 -28.06 -5.43 7.77
CA GLU A 121 -27.24 -5.72 6.59
C GLU A 121 -27.32 -4.56 5.59
N SER A 122 -26.18 -4.00 5.21
CA SER A 122 -26.09 -2.93 4.21
C SER A 122 -25.40 -3.43 2.94
N PRO A 123 -26.14 -3.68 1.84
CA PRO A 123 -25.55 -4.08 0.57
C PRO A 123 -24.55 -3.03 0.04
N MET A 124 -24.80 -1.75 0.30
CA MET A 124 -23.93 -0.66 -0.15
C MET A 124 -22.61 -0.66 0.63
N LEU A 125 -22.65 -0.90 1.94
CA LEU A 125 -21.44 -0.99 2.77
C LEU A 125 -20.62 -2.21 2.36
N LYS A 126 -21.27 -3.37 2.17
CA LYS A 126 -20.63 -4.60 1.71
C LYS A 126 -19.95 -4.43 0.35
N ARG A 127 -20.66 -3.90 -0.65
CA ARG A 127 -20.07 -3.59 -1.96
C ARG A 127 -18.92 -2.58 -1.85
N GLY A 128 -19.04 -1.60 -0.96
CA GLY A 128 -18.00 -0.61 -0.68
C GLY A 128 -16.73 -1.26 -0.13
N ARG A 129 -16.88 -2.17 0.84
CA ARG A 129 -15.80 -2.99 1.40
C ARG A 129 -15.16 -3.87 0.33
N ASP A 130 -15.95 -4.67 -0.38
CA ASP A 130 -15.42 -5.60 -1.38
C ASP A 130 -14.61 -4.87 -2.47
N ARG A 131 -15.08 -3.69 -2.89
CA ARG A 131 -14.34 -2.83 -3.82
C ARG A 131 -13.07 -2.25 -3.20
N PHE A 132 -13.10 -1.90 -1.92
CA PHE A 132 -11.94 -1.39 -1.21
C PHE A 132 -10.86 -2.47 -1.08
N ASP A 133 -11.24 -3.69 -0.71
CA ASP A 133 -10.34 -4.84 -0.62
C ASP A 133 -9.68 -5.13 -1.97
N ALA A 134 -10.46 -5.19 -3.05
CA ALA A 134 -9.92 -5.37 -4.40
C ALA A 134 -8.94 -4.26 -4.81
N THR A 135 -9.24 -3.00 -4.47
CA THR A 135 -8.33 -1.87 -4.74
C THR A 135 -7.04 -1.97 -3.93
N VAL A 136 -7.10 -2.43 -2.67
CA VAL A 136 -5.91 -2.61 -1.83
C VAL A 136 -5.06 -3.78 -2.33
N GLU A 137 -5.67 -4.87 -2.75
CA GLU A 137 -4.98 -6.02 -3.34
C GLU A 137 -4.22 -5.62 -4.61
N ASP A 138 -4.88 -4.89 -5.53
CA ASP A 138 -4.26 -4.34 -6.74
C ASP A 138 -3.10 -3.37 -6.39
N ALA A 139 -3.32 -2.47 -5.41
CA ALA A 139 -2.27 -1.56 -4.95
C ALA A 139 -1.04 -2.30 -4.43
N CYS A 140 -1.24 -3.34 -3.62
CA CYS A 140 -0.14 -4.15 -3.08
C CYS A 140 0.58 -4.92 -4.19
N SER A 141 -0.15 -5.48 -5.15
CA SER A 141 0.41 -6.20 -6.29
C SER A 141 1.27 -5.31 -7.19
N VAL A 142 0.77 -4.12 -7.53
CA VAL A 142 1.51 -3.12 -8.31
C VAL A 142 2.75 -2.63 -7.56
N SER A 143 2.62 -2.42 -6.25
CA SER A 143 3.71 -1.99 -5.39
C SER A 143 4.82 -3.04 -5.29
N GLN A 144 4.47 -4.32 -5.13
CA GLN A 144 5.42 -5.42 -5.13
C GLN A 144 6.14 -5.51 -6.48
N SER A 145 5.41 -5.37 -7.58
CA SER A 145 6.01 -5.37 -8.92
C SER A 145 7.01 -4.22 -9.13
N LEU A 146 6.80 -3.07 -8.49
CA LEU A 146 7.74 -1.96 -8.52
C LEU A 146 9.00 -2.30 -7.71
N ILE A 147 8.83 -2.85 -6.50
CA ILE A 147 9.95 -3.30 -5.64
C ILE A 147 10.80 -4.33 -6.39
N ASP A 148 10.20 -5.32 -7.05
CA ASP A 148 10.94 -6.36 -7.77
C ASP A 148 11.73 -5.81 -8.96
N LEU A 149 11.15 -4.82 -9.68
CA LEU A 149 11.81 -4.15 -10.80
C LEU A 149 13.05 -3.38 -10.33
N VAL A 150 12.87 -2.67 -9.22
CA VAL A 150 13.89 -1.86 -8.57
C VAL A 150 15.03 -2.74 -8.03
N ASP A 151 14.71 -3.81 -7.30
CA ASP A 151 15.68 -4.82 -6.83
C ASP A 151 16.48 -5.44 -7.99
N THR A 152 15.83 -5.68 -9.14
CA THR A 152 16.48 -6.22 -10.33
C THR A 152 17.44 -5.22 -10.95
N HIS A 153 17.06 -3.94 -11.01
CA HIS A 153 17.93 -2.87 -11.47
C HIS A 153 19.18 -2.75 -10.59
N ASP A 154 18.99 -2.76 -9.28
CA ASP A 154 20.07 -2.61 -8.30
C ASP A 154 21.09 -3.74 -8.35
N ARG A 155 20.63 -5.00 -8.45
CA ARG A 155 21.54 -6.14 -8.63
C ARG A 155 22.38 -5.99 -9.90
N ARG A 156 21.81 -5.46 -10.99
CA ARG A 156 22.57 -5.21 -12.23
C ARG A 156 23.56 -4.07 -12.07
N ALA A 157 23.18 -2.98 -11.41
CA ALA A 157 24.05 -1.84 -11.16
C ALA A 157 25.27 -2.23 -10.30
N LEU A 158 25.03 -3.02 -9.24
CA LEU A 158 26.08 -3.55 -8.37
C LEU A 158 27.05 -4.47 -9.13
N ALA A 159 26.53 -5.37 -9.97
CA ALA A 159 27.36 -6.27 -10.78
C ALA A 159 28.29 -5.50 -11.74
N ILE A 160 27.79 -4.43 -12.36
CA ILE A 160 28.59 -3.58 -13.26
C ILE A 160 29.69 -2.86 -12.50
N ARG A 161 29.37 -2.27 -11.34
CA ARG A 161 30.38 -1.61 -10.50
C ARG A 161 31.47 -2.58 -10.03
N GLN A 162 31.08 -3.79 -9.63
CA GLN A 162 32.04 -4.83 -9.24
C GLN A 162 32.94 -5.24 -10.41
N GLN A 163 32.39 -5.36 -11.62
CA GLN A 163 33.16 -5.67 -12.81
C GLN A 163 34.13 -4.55 -13.18
N GLN A 164 33.70 -3.28 -13.12
CA GLN A 164 34.56 -2.11 -13.37
C GLN A 164 35.73 -2.06 -12.38
N HIS A 165 35.46 -2.23 -11.09
CA HIS A 165 36.50 -2.24 -10.06
C HIS A 165 37.48 -3.41 -10.24
N ALA A 166 37.01 -4.59 -10.67
CA ALA A 166 37.90 -5.71 -10.98
C ALA A 166 38.80 -5.45 -12.19
N ILE A 167 38.29 -4.76 -13.22
CA ILE A 167 39.07 -4.35 -14.41
C ILE A 167 40.12 -3.31 -14.03
N GLU A 168 39.76 -2.31 -13.22
CA GLU A 168 40.69 -1.29 -12.74
C GLU A 168 41.85 -1.91 -11.94
N LEU A 169 41.55 -2.77 -10.96
CA LEU A 169 42.57 -3.49 -10.19
C LEU A 169 43.48 -4.37 -11.07
N ALA A 170 42.91 -5.04 -12.08
CA ALA A 170 43.70 -5.84 -13.03
C ALA A 170 44.60 -4.97 -13.91
N GLY A 171 44.13 -3.79 -14.33
CA GLY A 171 44.92 -2.81 -15.07
C GLY A 171 46.09 -2.26 -14.24
N GLU A 172 45.84 -1.90 -12.98
CA GLU A 172 46.87 -1.44 -12.04
C GLU A 172 47.93 -2.52 -11.77
N ALA A 173 47.51 -3.77 -11.55
CA ALA A 173 48.41 -4.89 -11.36
C ALA A 173 49.28 -5.17 -12.61
N SER A 174 48.68 -5.10 -13.80
CA SER A 174 49.41 -5.26 -15.06
C SER A 174 50.40 -4.12 -15.30
N ALA A 175 50.04 -2.87 -14.97
CA ALA A 175 50.92 -1.72 -15.07
C ALA A 175 52.09 -1.81 -14.09
N ALA A 176 51.84 -2.24 -12.85
CA ALA A 176 52.87 -2.48 -11.84
C ALA A 176 53.84 -3.60 -12.25
N ALA A 177 53.32 -4.72 -12.79
CA ALA A 177 54.15 -5.81 -13.28
C ALA A 177 55.04 -5.38 -14.47
N HIS A 178 54.51 -4.55 -15.37
CA HIS A 178 55.28 -4.01 -16.49
C HIS A 178 56.38 -3.06 -16.00
N ALA A 179 56.10 -2.20 -15.02
CA ALA A 179 57.09 -1.28 -14.45
C ALA A 179 58.25 -2.01 -13.76
N VAL A 180 57.95 -3.08 -13.00
CA VAL A 180 58.97 -3.92 -12.35
C VAL A 180 59.87 -4.59 -13.39
N ARG A 181 59.30 -5.10 -14.49
CA ARG A 181 60.08 -5.75 -15.54
C ARG A 181 61.00 -4.76 -16.27
N THR A 182 60.50 -3.57 -16.60
CA THR A 182 61.34 -2.52 -17.22
C THR A 182 62.44 -2.01 -16.30
N ALA A 183 62.23 -2.05 -14.97
CA ALA A 183 63.25 -1.67 -14.00
C ALA A 183 64.33 -2.76 -13.78
N ALA A 184 64.03 -4.02 -14.10
CA ALA A 184 64.98 -5.13 -14.00
C ALA A 184 65.87 -5.30 -15.24
N GLU A 185 65.48 -4.71 -16.37
CA GLU A 185 66.21 -4.73 -17.64
C GLU A 185 67.13 -3.49 -17.83
N ALA A 186 67.13 -2.55 -16.87
CA ALA A 186 67.96 -1.33 -16.85
C ALA A 186 69.14 -1.44 -15.86
#